data_AF-A0A3D0G2B9-F1
#
_entry.id   AF-A0A3D0G2B9-F1
#
_cell.length_a   1.000
_cell.length_b   1.000
_cell.length_c   1.000
_cell.angle_alpha   90.00
_cell.angle_beta   90.00
_cell.angle_gamma   90.00
#
_symmetry.space_group_name_H-M   'P 1'
#
loop_
_entity.id
_entity.type
_entity.pdbx_description
1 polymer ?
#
loop_
_entity_poly.entity_id
_entity_poly.type
_entity_poly.pdbx_seq_one_letter_code
_entity_poly.pdbx_strand_id
1 'polypeptide(L)'
;LLIADEPTSALDVSVQAQVLDLIDELVRDKGMGLILISHDLNLVARYCDRILVMHAGEVVESCAAADLHNATHPYTQGLLASVPRMEETREELPVLDRSAWSGT
;
A
#
# COMPACT_ATOMS: atom_id res chain seq x y z
N LEU A 1 -12.87 -10.27 -12.74
CA LEU A 1 -12.52 -9.43 -11.59
C LEU A 1 -12.06 -10.34 -10.46
N LEU A 2 -10.88 -10.11 -9.90
CA LEU A 2 -10.37 -10.75 -8.69
C LEU A 2 -10.32 -9.70 -7.57
N ILE A 3 -10.79 -10.06 -6.38
CA ILE A 3 -10.68 -9.24 -5.18
C ILE A 3 -9.86 -10.05 -4.17
N ALA A 4 -8.70 -9.53 -3.78
CA ALA A 4 -7.77 -10.19 -2.89
C ALA A 4 -7.64 -9.36 -1.60
N ASP A 5 -8.22 -9.87 -0.51
CA ASP A 5 -8.23 -9.21 0.80
C ASP A 5 -7.11 -9.75 1.68
N GLU A 6 -6.07 -8.93 1.89
CA GLU A 6 -4.82 -9.29 2.57
C GLU A 6 -4.31 -10.71 2.25
N PRO A 7 -4.11 -11.05 0.94
CA PRO A 7 -3.92 -12.43 0.49
C PRO A 7 -2.62 -13.07 0.99
N THR A 8 -1.69 -12.28 1.54
CA THR A 8 -0.34 -12.72 1.92
C THR A 8 -0.03 -12.53 3.41
N SER A 9 -1.02 -12.22 4.26
CA SER A 9 -0.82 -11.93 5.69
C SER A 9 -0.19 -13.07 6.49
N ALA A 10 -0.38 -14.32 6.06
CA ALA A 10 0.15 -15.53 6.72
C ALA A 10 1.42 -16.09 6.07
N LEU A 11 2.00 -15.38 5.11
CA LEU A 11 3.15 -15.83 4.32
C LEU A 11 4.42 -15.10 4.74
N ASP A 12 5.56 -15.77 4.61
CA ASP A 12 6.84 -15.07 4.69
C ASP A 12 7.05 -14.17 3.46
N VAL A 13 7.97 -13.22 3.58
CA VAL A 13 8.25 -12.20 2.54
C VAL A 13 8.61 -12.82 1.19
N SER A 14 9.28 -13.96 1.17
CA SER A 14 9.71 -14.60 -0.08
C SER A 14 8.55 -15.29 -0.80
N VAL A 15 7.65 -15.94 -0.06
CA VAL A 15 6.46 -16.60 -0.61
C VAL A 15 5.38 -15.58 -0.97
N GLN A 16 5.25 -14.50 -0.20
CA GLN A 16 4.37 -13.38 -0.52
C GLN A 16 4.60 -12.83 -1.93
N ALA A 17 5.86 -12.54 -2.29
CA ALA A 17 6.19 -12.04 -3.62
C ALA A 17 5.80 -13.03 -4.71
N GLN A 18 6.11 -14.32 -4.54
CA GLN A 18 5.76 -15.37 -5.50
C GLN A 18 4.24 -15.50 -5.72
N VAL A 19 3.46 -15.41 -4.65
CA VAL A 19 1.99 -15.48 -4.73
C VAL A 19 1.43 -14.27 -5.48
N LEU A 20 1.96 -13.07 -5.24
CA LEU A 20 1.49 -11.85 -5.91
C LEU A 20 1.91 -11.79 -7.37
N ASP A 21 3.13 -12.24 -7.70
CA ASP A 21 3.61 -12.37 -9.08
C ASP A 21 2.68 -13.32 -9.86
N LEU A 22 2.31 -14.46 -9.27
CA LEU A 22 1.35 -15.39 -9.88
C LEU A 22 -0.04 -14.76 -10.07
N ILE A 23 -0.52 -13.98 -9.10
CA ILE A 23 -1.80 -13.28 -9.22
C ILE A 23 -1.76 -12.25 -10.36
N ASP A 24 -0.71 -11.45 -10.46
CA ASP A 24 -0.54 -10.44 -11.51
C ASP A 24 -0.46 -11.10 -12.91
N GLU A 25 0.30 -12.18 -13.05
CA GLU A 25 0.35 -12.97 -14.30
C GLU A 25 -1.05 -13.48 -14.70
N LEU A 26 -1.79 -14.08 -13.76
CA LEU A 26 -3.14 -14.58 -14.02
C LEU A 26 -4.12 -13.47 -14.42
N VAL A 27 -4.00 -12.29 -13.82
CA VAL A 27 -4.82 -11.12 -14.13
C VAL A 27 -4.54 -10.64 -15.55
N ARG A 28 -3.26 -10.54 -15.93
CA ARG A 28 -2.83 -10.13 -17.28
C ARG A 28 -3.25 -11.13 -18.35
N ASP A 29 -2.97 -12.41 -18.14
CA ASP A 29 -3.26 -13.48 -19.11
C ASP A 29 -4.76 -13.62 -19.39
N LYS A 30 -5.60 -13.36 -18.39
CA LYS A 30 -7.06 -13.46 -18.51
C LYS A 30 -7.73 -12.13 -18.85
N GLY A 31 -7.00 -11.03 -18.95
CA GLY A 31 -7.56 -9.69 -19.16
C GLY A 31 -8.55 -9.29 -18.06
N MET A 32 -8.29 -9.69 -16.81
CA MET A 32 -9.15 -9.42 -15.66
C MET A 32 -8.74 -8.11 -14.96
N GLY A 33 -9.65 -7.52 -14.19
CA GLY A 33 -9.28 -6.51 -13.19
C GLY A 33 -8.90 -7.14 -11.85
N LEU A 34 -8.05 -6.46 -11.10
CA LEU A 34 -7.62 -6.81 -9.73
C LEU A 34 -7.97 -5.68 -8.77
N ILE A 35 -8.57 -6.03 -7.63
CA ILE A 35 -8.62 -5.19 -6.42
C ILE A 35 -7.78 -5.90 -5.37
N LEU A 36 -6.67 -5.27 -4.96
CA LEU A 36 -5.78 -5.76 -3.92
C LEU A 36 -5.95 -4.88 -2.67
N ILE A 37 -6.25 -5.51 -1.54
CA ILE A 37 -6.36 -4.84 -0.24
C ILE A 37 -5.15 -5.28 0.59
N SER A 38 -4.40 -4.31 1.08
CA SER A 38 -3.22 -4.53 1.91
C SER A 38 -2.92 -3.28 2.73
N HIS A 39 -2.25 -3.48 3.86
CA HIS A 39 -1.69 -2.41 4.67
C HIS A 39 -0.26 -2.01 4.24
N ASP A 40 0.37 -2.72 3.28
CA ASP A 40 1.70 -2.39 2.76
C ASP A 40 1.61 -1.60 1.46
N LEU A 41 1.85 -0.29 1.54
CA LEU A 41 1.80 0.62 0.40
C LEU A 41 2.87 0.32 -0.67
N ASN A 42 4.06 -0.16 -0.28
CA ASN A 42 5.14 -0.47 -1.23
C ASN A 42 4.81 -1.72 -2.04
N LEU A 43 4.20 -2.70 -1.38
CA LEU A 43 3.69 -3.90 -2.04
C LEU A 43 2.62 -3.54 -3.07
N VAL A 44 1.60 -2.78 -2.66
CA VAL A 44 0.51 -2.38 -3.55
C VAL A 44 1.04 -1.57 -4.72
N ALA A 45 1.99 -0.66 -4.50
CA ALA A 45 2.58 0.15 -5.56
C ALA A 45 3.32 -0.67 -6.64
N ARG A 46 3.76 -1.89 -6.32
CA ARG A 46 4.40 -2.78 -7.29
C ARG A 46 3.39 -3.48 -8.21
N TYR A 47 2.22 -3.85 -7.68
CA TYR A 47 1.27 -4.74 -8.36
C TYR A 47 0.01 -4.04 -8.89
N CYS A 48 -0.24 -2.79 -8.51
CA CYS A 48 -1.43 -2.04 -8.90
C CYS A 48 -1.08 -0.79 -9.71
N ASP A 49 -1.96 -0.40 -10.63
CA ASP A 49 -1.80 0.84 -11.40
C ASP A 49 -2.20 2.09 -10.61
N ARG A 50 -3.19 1.94 -9.71
CA ARG A 50 -3.79 3.02 -8.91
C ARG A 50 -3.96 2.58 -7.47
N ILE A 51 -3.72 3.51 -6.54
CA ILE A 51 -3.83 3.30 -5.11
C ILE A 51 -4.96 4.17 -4.55
N LEU A 52 -5.72 3.59 -3.62
CA LEU A 52 -6.70 4.27 -2.80
C LEU A 52 -6.29 4.07 -1.35
N VAL A 53 -6.05 5.17 -0.62
CA VAL A 53 -5.76 5.10 0.81
C VAL A 53 -7.04 5.40 1.56
N MET A 54 -7.39 4.50 2.48
CA MET A 54 -8.59 4.64 3.30
C MET A 54 -8.22 4.84 4.77
N HIS A 55 -8.96 5.70 5.44
CA HIS A 55 -8.89 5.89 6.89
C HIS A 55 -10.30 6.08 7.43
N ALA A 56 -10.63 5.39 8.53
CA ALA A 56 -11.95 5.46 9.18
C ALA A 56 -13.17 5.24 8.24
N GLY A 57 -13.00 4.41 7.20
CA GLY A 57 -14.06 4.10 6.23
C GLY A 57 -14.17 5.09 5.07
N GLU A 58 -13.32 6.11 5.02
CA GLU A 58 -13.32 7.13 3.97
C GLU A 58 -12.04 7.02 3.12
N VAL A 59 -12.17 7.30 1.81
CA VAL A 59 -11.02 7.42 0.92
C VAL A 59 -10.39 8.79 1.13
N VAL A 60 -9.22 8.81 1.76
CA VAL A 60 -8.49 10.03 2.09
C VAL A 60 -7.47 10.41 1.01
N GLU A 61 -7.08 9.46 0.17
CA GLU A 61 -6.20 9.74 -0.97
C GLU A 61 -6.42 8.79 -2.15
N SER A 62 -6.18 9.30 -3.36
CA SER A 62 -6.10 8.51 -4.58
C SER A 62 -4.96 9.02 -5.45
N CYS A 63 -4.08 8.11 -5.90
CA CYS A 63 -2.97 8.43 -6.77
C CYS A 63 -2.64 7.27 -7.71
N ALA A 64 -1.93 7.56 -8.81
CA ALA A 64 -1.25 6.51 -9.57
C ALA A 64 -0.18 5.87 -8.68
N ALA A 65 0.05 4.57 -8.82
CA ALA A 65 1.03 3.87 -7.98
C ALA A 65 2.45 4.45 -8.10
N ALA A 66 2.81 4.92 -9.30
CA ALA A 66 4.08 5.60 -9.55
C ALA A 66 4.24 6.93 -8.78
N ASP A 67 3.12 7.57 -8.43
CA ASP A 67 3.08 8.87 -7.74
C ASP A 67 2.85 8.75 -6.23
N LEU A 68 2.84 7.53 -5.68
CA LEU A 68 2.59 7.30 -4.24
C LEU A 68 3.50 8.15 -3.34
N HIS A 69 4.76 8.33 -3.72
CA HIS A 69 5.72 9.12 -2.93
C HIS A 69 5.45 10.63 -2.96
N ASN A 70 4.61 11.09 -3.89
CA ASN A 70 4.13 12.48 -4.00
C ASN A 70 2.78 12.68 -3.30
N ALA A 71 2.33 11.70 -2.50
CA ALA A 71 1.15 11.78 -1.65
C ALA A 71 1.13 13.08 -0.83
N THR A 72 -0.04 13.69 -0.75
CA THR A 72 -0.26 14.98 -0.08
C THR A 72 -1.03 14.84 1.22
N HIS A 73 -1.83 13.78 1.37
CA HIS A 73 -2.63 13.59 2.56
C HIS A 73 -1.71 13.25 3.76
N PRO A 74 -1.82 13.97 4.89
CA PRO A 74 -0.95 13.78 6.05
C PRO A 74 -0.91 12.33 6.56
N TYR A 75 -2.06 11.63 6.51
CA TYR A 75 -2.13 10.22 6.85
C TYR A 75 -1.26 9.34 5.94
N THR A 76 -1.36 9.50 4.61
CA THR A 76 -0.53 8.72 3.67
C THR A 76 0.95 9.04 3.84
N GLN A 77 1.30 10.32 4.01
CA GLN A 77 2.69 10.73 4.26
C GLN A 77 3.24 10.07 5.53
N GLY A 78 2.43 10.02 6.60
CA GLY A 78 2.84 9.35 7.83
C GLY A 78 2.91 7.83 7.71
N LEU A 79 2.06 7.17 6.90
CA LEU A 79 2.20 5.75 6.57
C LEU A 79 3.53 5.49 5.85
N LEU A 80 3.86 6.29 4.83
CA LEU A 80 5.13 6.19 4.10
C LEU A 80 6.34 6.44 5.00
N ALA A 81 6.26 7.41 5.91
CA ALA A 81 7.33 7.73 6.85
C ALA A 81 7.55 6.65 7.91
N SER A 82 6.52 5.85 8.20
CA SER A 82 6.55 4.76 9.18
C SER A 82 7.28 3.51 8.67
N VAL A 83 7.53 3.41 7.36
CA VAL A 83 8.31 2.31 6.79
C VAL A 83 9.81 2.58 7.00
N PRO A 84 10.53 1.72 7.75
CA PRO A 84 11.96 1.89 7.99
C PRO A 84 12.75 1.64 6.70
N ARG A 85 13.77 2.47 6.45
CA ARG A 85 14.69 2.29 5.33
C ARG A 85 15.97 1.64 5.82
N MET A 86 16.48 0.63 5.11
CA MET A 86 17.68 -0.10 5.54
C MET A 86 18.93 0.77 5.65
N GLU A 87 18.99 1.87 4.90
CA GLU A 87 20.12 2.81 4.89
C GLU A 87 20.00 3.90 5.97
N GLU A 88 18.96 3.86 6.80
CA GLU A 88 18.65 4.95 7.74
C GLU A 88 18.75 4.48 9.19
N THR A 89 19.68 5.06 9.94
CA THR A 89 19.73 4.90 11.40
C THR A 89 18.92 6.03 12.03
N ARG A 90 17.80 5.70 12.68
CA ARG A 90 16.96 6.65 13.42
C ARG A 90 17.05 6.37 14.92
N GLU A 91 17.25 7.40 15.74
CA GLU A 91 17.13 7.28 17.20
C GLU A 91 15.66 7.10 17.64
N GLU A 92 14.72 7.69 16.91
CA GLU A 92 13.28 7.57 17.17
C GLU A 92 12.49 7.38 15.85
N LEU A 93 11.42 6.59 15.91
CA LEU A 93 10.49 6.44 14.78
C LEU A 93 9.47 7.59 14.79
N PRO A 94 9.13 8.14 13.62
CA PRO A 94 8.12 9.19 13.54
C PRO A 94 6.77 8.68 14.04
N VAL A 95 6.18 9.41 14.99
CA VAL A 95 4.81 9.14 15.45
C VAL A 95 3.84 9.92 14.56
N LEU A 96 2.90 9.17 13.98
CA LEU A 96 1.74 9.69 13.26
C LEU A 96 0.95 10.67 14.14
N ASP A 97 0.98 11.97 13.80
CA ASP A 97 0.16 12.99 14.47
C ASP A 97 -1.31 12.84 14.08
N ARG A 98 -2.05 12.10 14.89
CA ARG A 98 -3.48 11.83 14.68
C ARG A 98 -4.36 13.08 14.64
N SER A 99 -3.89 14.22 15.14
CA SER A 99 -4.64 15.48 15.09
C SER A 99 -4.57 16.18 13.73
N ALA A 100 -3.55 15.86 12.93
CA ALA A 100 -3.29 16.52 11.65
C ALA A 100 -4.28 16.14 10.53
N TRP A 101 -5.06 15.06 10.69
CA TRP A 101 -6.05 14.60 9.70
C TRP A 101 -7.43 14.31 10.28
N SER A 102 -7.69 14.60 11.56
CA SER A 102 -8.97 14.34 12.22
C SER A 102 -10.11 15.32 11.85
N GLY A 103 -10.02 15.99 10.69
CA GLY A 103 -10.96 17.04 10.29
C GLY A 103 -11.04 17.33 8.79
N THR A 104 -10.62 16.39 7.95
CA THR A 104 -10.85 16.41 6.50
C THR A 104 -11.92 15.39 6.18
#